data_AF-A0A661Y8D6-F1
#
_entry.id   AF-A0A661Y8D6-F1
#
_cell.length_a   1.000
_cell.length_b   1.000
_cell.length_c   1.000
_cell.angle_alpha   90.00
_cell.angle_beta   90.00
_cell.angle_gamma   90.00
#
_symmetry.space_group_name_H-M   'P 1'
#
loop_
_entity.id
_entity.type
_entity.pdbx_description
1 polymer ?
#
loop_
_entity_poly.entity_id
_entity_poly.type
_entity_poly.pdbx_seq_one_letter_code
_entity_poly.pdbx_strand_id
1 'polypeptide(L)'
;LYANNYIFNYANKFVSEHDTIADPESFEITDAVFADFKEFVTEQDFDYSTETESLIEGLKKSAERESYLTALNAQIEVLDSLVKEEKKHDIEKFKSDIKELLLLEIVSRYYYQRGRIIATIKSNAEVKKAIGVLSDNELYSSILNGSYQKADCEK
;
A
#
# COMPACT_ATOMS: atom_id res chain seq x y z
N LEU A 1 -3.18 3.60 8.14
CA LEU A 1 -2.88 2.15 8.31
C LEU A 1 -1.58 1.88 9.07
N TYR A 2 -0.42 2.35 8.59
CA TYR A 2 0.86 2.09 9.26
C TYR A 2 1.08 2.94 10.52
N ALA A 3 0.80 4.24 10.47
CA ALA A 3 1.03 5.18 11.59
C ALA A 3 0.30 4.77 12.89
N ASN A 4 -0.87 4.15 12.76
CA ASN A 4 -1.71 3.70 13.88
C ASN A 4 -1.59 2.17 14.12
N ASN A 5 -0.61 1.49 13.51
CA ASN A 5 -0.35 0.06 13.68
C ASN A 5 -1.51 -0.89 13.35
N TYR A 6 -2.47 -0.51 12.50
CA TYR A 6 -3.62 -1.36 12.19
C TYR A 6 -3.23 -2.69 11.55
N ILE A 7 -2.26 -2.69 10.62
CA ILE A 7 -1.78 -3.89 9.95
C ILE A 7 -1.11 -4.84 10.95
N PHE A 8 -0.27 -4.28 11.84
CA PHE A 8 0.38 -5.01 12.93
C PHE A 8 -0.64 -5.63 13.89
N ASN A 9 -1.62 -4.84 14.34
CA ASN A 9 -2.66 -5.29 15.27
C ASN A 9 -3.55 -6.37 14.64
N TYR A 10 -3.92 -6.18 13.37
CA TYR A 10 -4.67 -7.18 12.63
C TYR A 10 -3.89 -8.49 12.49
N ALA A 11 -2.59 -8.44 12.17
CA ALA A 11 -1.78 -9.64 12.08
C ALA A 11 -1.72 -10.39 13.43
N ASN A 12 -1.70 -9.67 14.57
CA ASN A 12 -1.81 -10.31 15.90
C ASN A 12 -3.16 -11.02 16.07
N LYS A 13 -4.28 -10.37 15.71
CA LYS A 13 -5.62 -10.98 15.73
C LYS A 13 -5.63 -12.23 14.87
N PHE A 14 -5.17 -12.12 13.62
CA PHE A 14 -5.14 -13.21 12.66
C PHE A 14 -4.39 -14.42 13.20
N VAL A 15 -3.21 -14.22 13.80
CA VAL A 15 -2.40 -15.30 14.41
C VAL A 15 -3.07 -15.90 15.64
N SER A 16 -3.80 -15.12 16.42
CA SER A 16 -4.56 -15.67 17.56
C SER A 16 -5.74 -16.55 17.12
N GLU A 17 -6.22 -16.39 15.90
CA GLU A 17 -7.36 -17.10 15.33
C GLU A 17 -6.94 -18.26 14.41
N HIS A 18 -5.66 -18.34 14.03
CA HIS A 18 -5.11 -19.34 13.09
C HIS A 18 -3.81 -19.92 13.64
N ASP A 19 -3.79 -21.21 13.98
CA ASP A 19 -2.58 -21.85 14.52
C ASP A 19 -1.47 -21.99 13.47
N THR A 20 -1.84 -22.13 12.19
CA THR A 20 -0.92 -22.33 11.07
C THR A 20 -1.43 -21.67 9.80
N ILE A 21 -0.50 -21.40 8.88
CA ILE A 21 -0.78 -20.95 7.53
C ILE A 21 0.00 -21.82 6.53
N ALA A 22 -0.28 -21.65 5.24
CA ALA A 22 0.50 -22.28 4.19
C ALA A 22 1.95 -21.75 4.15
N ASP A 23 2.83 -22.50 3.47
CA ASP A 23 4.23 -22.08 3.28
C ASP A 23 4.32 -20.68 2.64
N PRO A 24 5.34 -19.89 3.00
CA PRO A 24 5.48 -18.49 2.55
C PRO A 24 5.48 -18.30 1.02
N GLU A 25 5.82 -19.32 0.24
CA GLU A 25 5.79 -19.30 -1.23
C GLU A 25 4.36 -19.32 -1.82
N SER A 26 3.42 -19.85 -1.04
CA SER A 26 2.05 -20.17 -1.48
C SER A 26 0.97 -19.41 -0.71
N PHE A 27 1.30 -18.88 0.48
CA PHE A 27 0.36 -18.09 1.27
C PHE A 27 0.06 -16.76 0.59
N GLU A 28 -1.24 -16.43 0.51
CA GLU A 28 -1.73 -15.22 -0.13
C GLU A 28 -2.89 -14.63 0.70
N ILE A 29 -3.03 -13.30 0.67
CA ILE A 29 -4.16 -12.63 1.31
C ILE A 29 -5.39 -12.73 0.42
N THR A 30 -6.29 -13.63 0.79
CA THR A 30 -7.56 -13.84 0.11
C THR A 30 -8.46 -12.61 0.23
N ASP A 31 -9.48 -12.53 -0.62
CA ASP A 31 -10.48 -11.46 -0.50
C ASP A 31 -11.27 -11.52 0.81
N ALA A 32 -11.44 -12.71 1.40
CA ALA A 32 -12.07 -12.88 2.69
C ALA A 32 -11.23 -12.28 3.83
N VAL A 33 -9.91 -12.54 3.85
CA VAL A 33 -9.00 -11.96 4.85
C VAL A 33 -8.92 -10.44 4.69
N PHE A 34 -8.92 -9.93 3.46
CA PHE A 34 -8.96 -8.48 3.21
C PHE A 34 -10.28 -7.85 3.67
N ALA A 35 -11.41 -8.53 3.49
CA ALA A 35 -12.71 -8.05 3.98
C ALA A 35 -12.75 -8.01 5.52
N ASP A 36 -12.25 -9.04 6.20
CA ASP A 36 -12.12 -9.07 7.67
C ASP A 36 -11.18 -7.97 8.18
N PHE A 37 -10.08 -7.70 7.48
CA PHE A 37 -9.23 -6.54 7.78
C PHE A 37 -9.97 -5.20 7.63
N LYS A 38 -10.77 -5.04 6.57
CA LYS A 38 -11.54 -3.82 6.34
C LYS A 38 -12.55 -3.57 7.44
N GLU A 39 -13.23 -4.62 7.90
CA GLU A 39 -14.13 -4.56 9.06
C GLU A 39 -13.37 -4.18 10.33
N PHE A 40 -12.27 -4.89 10.62
CA PHE A 40 -11.40 -4.60 11.77
C PHE A 40 -10.95 -3.13 11.83
N VAL A 41 -10.54 -2.55 10.69
CA VAL A 41 -10.09 -1.15 10.64
C VAL A 41 -11.27 -0.18 10.80
N THR A 42 -12.45 -0.54 10.30
CA THR A 42 -13.66 0.29 10.41
C THR A 42 -14.17 0.35 11.85
N GLU A 43 -14.12 -0.76 12.59
CA GLU A 43 -14.49 -0.80 14.03
C GLU A 43 -13.58 0.04 14.93
N GLN A 44 -12.38 0.37 14.46
CA GLN A 44 -11.37 1.12 15.20
C GLN A 44 -11.37 2.61 14.83
N ASP A 45 -12.47 3.10 14.25
CA ASP A 45 -12.66 4.49 13.80
C ASP A 45 -11.47 5.01 12.99
N PHE A 46 -11.04 4.24 11.99
CA PHE A 46 -9.91 4.60 11.16
C PHE A 46 -10.08 5.96 10.50
N ASP A 47 -9.28 6.91 10.97
CA ASP A 47 -9.12 8.23 10.37
C ASP A 47 -7.63 8.56 10.22
N TYR A 48 -7.33 9.32 9.18
CA TYR A 48 -6.01 9.85 8.89
C TYR A 48 -6.15 11.22 8.23
N SER A 49 -5.34 12.17 8.67
CA SER A 49 -5.30 13.48 8.02
C SER A 49 -4.44 13.41 6.76
N THR A 50 -4.99 13.89 5.65
CA THR A 50 -4.25 14.10 4.40
C THR A 50 -3.60 15.48 4.39
N GLU A 51 -2.58 15.64 3.55
CA GLU A 51 -2.02 16.96 3.24
C GLU A 51 -3.07 17.87 2.59
N THR A 52 -3.94 17.31 1.74
CA THR A 52 -5.04 18.05 1.10
C THR A 52 -6.02 18.62 2.13
N GLU A 53 -6.45 17.84 3.12
CA GLU A 53 -7.28 18.34 4.25
C GLU A 53 -6.56 19.47 5.00
N SER A 54 -5.26 19.31 5.24
CA SER A 54 -4.45 20.35 5.90
C SER A 54 -4.38 21.65 5.09
N LEU A 55 -4.29 21.55 3.77
CA LEU A 55 -4.28 22.69 2.85
C LEU A 55 -5.65 23.37 2.74
N ILE A 56 -6.75 22.60 2.74
CA ILE A 56 -8.12 23.13 2.75
C ILE A 56 -8.36 23.93 4.04
N GLU A 57 -7.94 23.39 5.19
CA GLU A 57 -8.00 24.10 6.47
C GLU A 57 -7.13 25.36 6.47
N GLY A 58 -5.95 25.31 5.87
CA GLY A 58 -5.07 26.47 5.67
C GLY A 58 -5.68 27.55 4.77
N LEU A 59 -6.37 27.14 3.70
CA LEU A 59 -7.12 28.03 2.81
C LEU A 59 -8.26 28.72 3.57
N LYS A 60 -9.02 27.97 4.37
CA LYS A 60 -10.12 28.50 5.19
C LYS A 60 -9.63 29.59 6.15
N LYS A 61 -8.55 29.32 6.89
CA LYS A 61 -7.92 30.29 7.80
C LYS A 61 -7.40 31.54 7.09
N SER A 62 -6.84 31.38 5.89
CA SER A 62 -6.36 32.51 5.09
C SER A 62 -7.51 33.36 4.58
N ALA A 63 -8.58 32.73 4.09
CA ALA A 63 -9.80 33.40 3.65
C ALA A 63 -10.52 34.13 4.80
N GLU A 64 -10.51 33.59 6.02
CA GLU A 64 -11.00 34.29 7.22
C GLU A 64 -10.20 35.56 7.50
N ARG A 65 -8.87 35.46 7.55
CA ARG A 65 -7.97 36.59 7.81
C ARG A 65 -8.12 37.70 6.75
N GLU A 66 -8.35 37.31 5.50
CA GLU A 66 -8.48 38.22 4.36
C GLU A 66 -9.93 38.65 4.10
N SER A 67 -10.89 38.24 4.96
CA SER A 67 -12.32 38.54 4.82
C SER A 67 -12.98 38.02 3.53
N TYR A 68 -12.38 37.00 2.89
CA TYR A 68 -12.94 36.30 1.73
C TYR A 68 -13.81 35.09 2.10
N LEU A 69 -13.84 34.68 3.38
CA LEU A 69 -14.54 33.45 3.79
C LEU A 69 -16.00 33.42 3.32
N THR A 70 -16.76 34.51 3.48
CA THR A 70 -18.17 34.57 3.07
C THR A 70 -18.38 34.22 1.60
N ALA A 71 -17.44 34.60 0.72
CA ALA A 71 -17.52 34.31 -0.71
C ALA A 71 -17.05 32.89 -1.07
N LEU A 72 -16.16 32.29 -0.27
CA LEU A 72 -15.49 31.02 -0.57
C LEU A 72 -16.00 29.83 0.24
N ASN A 73 -16.72 30.03 1.35
CA ASN A 73 -17.03 28.98 2.31
C ASN A 73 -17.80 27.82 1.68
N ALA A 74 -18.79 28.11 0.82
CA ALA A 74 -19.57 27.07 0.15
C ALA A 74 -18.68 26.14 -0.71
N GLN A 75 -17.71 26.70 -1.44
CA GLN A 75 -16.77 25.92 -2.24
C GLN A 75 -15.75 25.17 -1.39
N ILE A 76 -15.29 25.77 -0.28
CA ILE A 76 -14.38 25.10 0.67
C ILE A 76 -15.06 23.88 1.29
N GLU A 77 -16.33 23.98 1.70
CA GLU A 77 -17.10 22.86 2.25
C GLU A 77 -17.34 21.75 1.22
N VAL A 78 -17.56 22.12 -0.05
CA VAL A 78 -17.64 21.14 -1.16
C VAL A 78 -16.31 20.41 -1.33
N LEU A 79 -15.18 21.12 -1.34
CA LEU A 79 -13.85 20.50 -1.45
C LEU A 79 -13.56 19.56 -0.27
N ASP A 80 -13.84 19.99 0.95
CA ASP A 80 -13.68 19.16 2.16
C ASP A 80 -14.52 17.87 2.08
N SER A 81 -15.77 17.99 1.65
CA SER A 81 -16.67 16.85 1.49
C SER A 81 -16.19 15.87 0.41
N LEU A 82 -15.71 16.38 -0.74
CA LEU A 82 -15.19 15.54 -1.82
C LEU A 82 -13.94 14.75 -1.38
N VAL A 83 -13.04 15.38 -0.61
CA VAL A 83 -11.86 14.70 -0.08
C VAL A 83 -12.27 13.60 0.91
N LYS A 84 -13.23 13.88 1.80
CA LYS A 84 -13.76 12.86 2.73
C LYS A 84 -14.42 11.68 2.03
N GLU A 85 -15.17 11.92 0.95
CA GLU A 85 -15.74 10.82 0.15
C GLU A 85 -14.65 9.99 -0.54
N GLU A 86 -13.65 10.62 -1.17
CA GLU A 86 -12.55 9.89 -1.81
C GLU A 86 -11.76 9.06 -0.80
N LYS A 87 -11.53 9.57 0.43
CA LYS A 87 -10.90 8.83 1.52
C LYS A 87 -11.61 7.51 1.86
N LYS A 88 -12.94 7.46 1.75
CA LYS A 88 -13.69 6.21 1.99
C LYS A 88 -13.35 5.13 0.97
N HIS A 89 -12.88 5.52 -0.21
CA HIS A 89 -12.54 4.61 -1.29
C HIS A 89 -11.07 4.17 -1.25
N ASP A 90 -10.22 4.85 -0.47
CA ASP A 90 -8.77 4.60 -0.46
C ASP A 90 -8.41 3.16 -0.04
N ILE A 91 -9.12 2.57 0.93
CA ILE A 91 -8.88 1.17 1.32
C ILE A 91 -9.07 0.22 0.12
N GLU A 92 -10.09 0.46 -0.70
CA GLU A 92 -10.35 -0.37 -1.88
C GLU A 92 -9.37 -0.05 -3.02
N LYS A 93 -9.09 1.23 -3.23
CA LYS A 93 -8.14 1.73 -4.23
C LYS A 93 -6.74 1.16 -4.04
N PHE A 94 -6.28 1.08 -2.81
CA PHE A 94 -4.97 0.55 -2.43
C PHE A 94 -5.02 -0.92 -1.99
N LYS A 95 -6.07 -1.66 -2.36
CA LYS A 95 -6.28 -3.06 -1.94
C LYS A 95 -5.06 -3.95 -2.22
N SER A 96 -4.43 -3.82 -3.39
CA SER A 96 -3.25 -4.62 -3.74
C SER A 96 -2.09 -4.38 -2.76
N ASP A 97 -1.76 -3.11 -2.51
CA ASP A 97 -0.65 -2.73 -1.64
C ASP A 97 -0.95 -3.11 -0.18
N ILE A 98 -2.19 -2.93 0.26
CA ILE A 98 -2.63 -3.33 1.60
C ILE A 98 -2.52 -4.85 1.77
N LYS A 99 -2.94 -5.64 0.77
CA LYS A 99 -2.78 -7.10 0.79
C LYS A 99 -1.32 -7.52 0.86
N GLU A 100 -0.43 -6.84 0.15
CA GLU A 100 1.01 -7.12 0.25
C GLU A 100 1.54 -6.81 1.65
N LEU A 101 1.17 -5.67 2.24
CA LEU A 101 1.59 -5.34 3.61
C LEU A 101 1.05 -6.34 4.64
N LEU A 102 -0.22 -6.75 4.51
CA LEU A 102 -0.83 -7.79 5.34
C LEU A 102 -0.11 -9.13 5.18
N LEU A 103 0.22 -9.53 3.94
CA LEU A 103 0.97 -10.74 3.65
C LEU A 103 2.29 -10.75 4.42
N LEU A 104 3.06 -9.69 4.30
CA LEU A 104 4.37 -9.59 4.94
C LEU A 104 4.27 -9.56 6.45
N GLU A 105 3.29 -8.85 7.01
CA GLU A 105 3.12 -8.76 8.45
C GLU A 105 2.65 -10.10 9.04
N ILE A 106 1.70 -10.78 8.41
CA ILE A 106 1.19 -12.09 8.86
C ILE A 106 2.29 -13.16 8.73
N VAL A 107 2.92 -13.29 7.57
CA VAL A 107 3.99 -14.29 7.33
C VAL A 107 5.15 -14.10 8.32
N SER A 108 5.44 -12.86 8.72
CA SER A 108 6.49 -12.58 9.71
C SER A 108 6.24 -13.25 11.06
N ARG A 109 4.98 -13.53 11.42
CA ARG A 109 4.64 -14.11 12.73
C ARG A 109 4.84 -15.63 12.77
N TYR A 110 4.71 -16.30 11.64
CA TYR A 110 4.90 -17.74 11.52
C TYR A 110 6.31 -18.13 11.08
N TYR A 111 6.90 -17.36 10.17
CA TYR A 111 8.13 -17.73 9.48
C TYR A 111 9.24 -16.67 9.60
N TYR A 112 9.01 -15.64 10.41
CA TYR A 112 9.98 -14.59 10.72
C TYR A 112 10.48 -13.87 9.45
N GLN A 113 11.66 -13.28 9.52
CA GLN A 113 12.26 -12.54 8.41
C GLN A 113 12.50 -13.42 7.17
N ARG A 114 12.84 -14.70 7.38
CA ARG A 114 13.05 -15.63 6.26
C ARG A 114 11.77 -15.82 5.45
N GLY A 115 10.64 -16.04 6.11
CA GLY A 115 9.36 -16.15 5.41
C GLY A 115 8.97 -14.89 4.65
N ARG A 116 9.19 -13.71 5.23
CA ARG A 116 8.91 -12.44 4.55
C ARG A 116 9.69 -12.30 3.24
N ILE A 117 10.98 -12.65 3.24
CA ILE A 117 11.82 -12.62 2.05
C ILE A 117 11.28 -13.59 0.98
N ILE A 118 10.88 -14.79 1.40
CA ILE A 118 10.31 -15.78 0.48
C ILE A 118 9.01 -15.28 -0.13
N ALA A 119 8.12 -14.68 0.66
CA ALA A 119 6.85 -14.15 0.21
C ALA A 119 7.01 -12.98 -0.80
N THR A 120 8.04 -12.13 -0.67
CA THR A 120 8.28 -11.04 -1.64
C THR A 120 8.86 -11.52 -2.97
N ILE A 121 9.58 -12.65 -3.00
CA ILE A 121 10.29 -13.11 -4.20
C ILE A 121 9.33 -13.37 -5.39
N LYS A 122 8.12 -13.89 -5.14
CA LYS A 122 7.15 -14.25 -6.18
C LYS A 122 6.61 -13.03 -6.93
N SER A 123 6.42 -11.90 -6.26
CA SER A 123 5.90 -10.66 -6.85
C SER A 123 7.00 -9.71 -7.31
N ASN A 124 8.22 -9.83 -6.78
CA ASN A 124 9.31 -8.89 -7.01
C ASN A 124 9.75 -8.80 -8.49
N ALA A 125 9.64 -7.59 -9.05
CA ALA A 125 9.95 -7.32 -10.45
C ALA A 125 11.44 -7.45 -10.76
N GLU A 126 12.31 -7.07 -9.82
CA GLU A 126 13.76 -7.15 -9.96
C GLU A 126 14.24 -8.59 -10.03
N VAL A 127 13.71 -9.47 -9.16
CA VAL A 127 14.02 -10.90 -9.14
C VAL A 127 13.52 -11.57 -10.43
N LYS A 128 12.30 -11.26 -10.87
CA LYS A 128 11.79 -11.73 -12.17
C LYS A 128 12.68 -11.29 -13.33
N LYS A 129 13.11 -10.03 -13.33
CA LYS A 129 13.99 -9.51 -14.37
C LYS A 129 15.38 -10.15 -14.31
N ALA A 130 15.93 -10.36 -13.11
CA ALA A 130 17.20 -11.03 -12.91
C ALA A 130 17.16 -12.47 -13.41
N ILE A 131 16.11 -13.24 -13.07
CA ILE A 131 15.90 -14.58 -13.62
C ILE A 131 15.82 -14.54 -15.14
N GLY A 132 15.06 -13.59 -15.71
CA GLY A 132 14.95 -13.42 -17.15
C GLY A 132 16.30 -13.12 -17.83
N VAL A 133 17.10 -12.22 -17.26
CA VAL A 133 18.45 -11.90 -17.77
C VAL A 133 19.38 -13.10 -17.64
N LEU A 134 19.38 -13.79 -16.50
CA LEU A 134 20.27 -14.94 -16.27
C LEU A 134 19.91 -16.17 -17.11
N SER A 135 18.64 -16.29 -17.53
CA SER A 135 18.17 -17.40 -18.35
C SER A 135 18.35 -17.16 -19.85
N ASP A 136 18.60 -15.92 -20.26
CA ASP A 136 18.82 -15.53 -21.65
C ASP A 136 20.33 -15.35 -21.89
N ASN A 137 20.96 -16.39 -22.46
CA ASN A 137 22.41 -16.39 -22.70
C ASN A 137 22.88 -15.27 -23.64
N GLU A 138 22.07 -14.89 -24.63
CA GLU A 138 22.43 -13.83 -25.58
C GLU A 138 22.38 -12.47 -24.89
N LEU A 139 21.29 -12.19 -24.18
CA LEU A 139 21.14 -10.97 -23.38
C LEU A 139 22.24 -10.89 -22.32
N TYR A 140 22.46 -11.96 -21.55
CA TYR A 140 23.49 -12.01 -20.51
C TYR A 140 24.89 -11.76 -21.08
N SER A 141 25.23 -12.43 -22.18
CA SER A 141 26.54 -12.26 -22.83
C SER A 141 26.71 -10.85 -23.38
N SER A 142 25.65 -10.27 -23.97
CA SER A 142 25.68 -8.89 -24.48
C SER A 142 25.93 -7.87 -23.38
N ILE A 143 25.42 -8.11 -22.17
CA ILE A 143 25.65 -7.25 -21.01
C ILE A 143 27.12 -7.38 -20.56
N LEU A 144 27.63 -8.62 -20.44
CA LEU A 144 29.00 -8.86 -19.98
C LEU A 144 30.08 -8.35 -20.94
N ASN A 145 29.83 -8.43 -22.25
CA ASN A 145 30.78 -7.97 -23.27
C ASN A 145 30.58 -6.49 -23.67
N GLY A 146 29.62 -5.79 -23.06
CA GLY A 146 29.34 -4.37 -23.29
C GLY A 146 28.66 -4.04 -24.63
N SER A 147 28.13 -5.03 -25.35
CA SER A 147 27.37 -4.82 -26.59
C SER A 147 25.88 -4.62 -26.38
N TYR A 148 25.38 -4.82 -25.16
CA TYR A 148 23.98 -4.61 -24.81
C TYR A 148 23.55 -3.15 -25.07
N GLN A 149 22.55 -2.99 -25.93
CA GLN A 149 21.86 -1.71 -26.10
C GLN A 149 20.49 -1.80 -25.44
N LYS A 150 20.27 -0.97 -24.42
CA LYS A 150 18.95 -0.81 -23.82
C LYS A 150 18.03 -0.21 -24.89
N ALA A 151 16.94 -0.90 -25.23
CA ALA A 151 15.88 -0.32 -26.04
C ALA A 151 15.33 0.92 -25.30
N ASP A 152 15.54 2.07 -25.91
CA ASP A 152 15.00 3.41 -25.62
C ASP A 152 14.78 3.78 -24.15
N CYS A 153 15.74 4.53 -23.60
CA CYS A 153 15.40 5.56 -22.62
C CYS A 153 14.80 6.75 -23.38
N GLU A 154 13.54 6.65 -23.79
CA GLU A 154 12.78 7.85 -24.14
C GLU A 154 12.53 8.67 -22.87
N LYS A 155 12.91 9.95 -22.94
CA LYS A 155 12.64 10.97 -21.93
C LYS A 155 11.21 11.49 -22.07
#